data_AF-A0A382S120-F1
#
_entry.id   AF-A0A382S120-F1
#
_cell.length_a   1.000
_cell.length_b   1.000
_cell.length_c   1.000
_cell.angle_alpha   90.00
_cell.angle_beta   90.00
_cell.angle_gamma   90.00
#
_symmetry.space_group_name_H-M   'P 1'
#
loop_
_entity.id
_entity.type
_entity.pdbx_description
1 polymer ?
#
loop_
_entity_poly.entity_id
_entity_poly.type
_entity_poly.pdbx_seq_one_letter_code
_entity_poly.pdbx_strand_id
1 'polypeptide(L)'
;MSDVLKQLEAAIKEMIVVPNSWLPEEFHNKVRGGRTLAHLDQMCDKSEGQTEHRQLKNLKAENIENYRQQFKASGKFEHNGHRDELQLYRNEQAFCSACPSIDIDEDDLMEN
;
A
#
# COMPACT_ATOMS: atom_id res chain seq x y z
N MET A 1 -3.48 8.72 10.42
CA MET A 1 -2.26 9.56 10.31
C MET A 1 -2.49 10.49 9.13
N SER A 2 -2.57 11.82 9.32
CA SER A 2 -3.09 12.74 8.29
C SER A 2 -2.22 12.77 7.03
N ASP A 3 -2.87 12.82 5.86
CA ASP A 3 -2.18 12.76 4.55
C ASP A 3 -1.17 13.89 4.33
N VAL A 4 -1.37 15.03 4.99
CA VAL A 4 -0.43 16.17 5.00
C VAL A 4 0.93 15.78 5.58
N LEU A 5 0.96 14.95 6.63
CA LEU A 5 2.22 14.52 7.23
C LEU A 5 3.00 13.58 6.31
N LYS A 6 2.30 12.73 5.55
CA LYS A 6 2.93 11.84 4.55
C LYS A 6 3.54 12.64 3.39
N GLN A 7 2.83 13.67 2.92
CA GLN A 7 3.34 14.55 1.88
C GLN A 7 4.57 15.33 2.35
N LEU A 8 4.56 15.81 3.59
CA LEU A 8 5.70 16.48 4.20
C LEU A 8 6.91 15.53 4.31
N GLU A 9 6.70 14.29 4.76
CA GLU A 9 7.76 13.28 4.84
C GLU A 9 8.37 12.99 3.46
N ALA A 10 7.53 12.80 2.44
CA ALA A 10 7.99 12.59 1.07
C ALA A 10 8.83 13.76 0.56
N ALA A 11 8.37 15.00 0.77
CA ALA A 11 9.09 16.20 0.35
C ALA A 11 10.46 16.34 1.04
N ILE A 12 10.53 16.02 2.34
CA ILE A 12 11.79 16.04 3.10
C ILE A 12 12.77 14.99 2.54
N LYS A 13 12.29 13.77 2.25
CA LYS A 13 13.12 12.68 1.71
C LYS A 13 13.68 12.98 0.32
N GLU A 14 12.97 13.77 -0.49
CA GLU A 14 13.45 14.21 -1.80
C GLU A 14 14.47 15.35 -1.72
N MET A 15 14.35 16.22 -0.71
CA MET A 15 15.22 17.38 -0.55
C MET A 15 16.61 17.00 -0.01
N ILE A 16 16.68 15.98 0.86
CA ILE A 16 17.95 15.58 1.49
C ILE A 16 18.75 14.69 0.54
N VAL A 17 19.92 15.18 0.13
CA VAL A 17 20.91 14.45 -0.68
C VAL A 17 22.07 13.98 0.20
N VAL A 18 22.31 12.67 0.22
CA VAL A 18 23.44 12.04 0.90
C VAL A 18 24.62 11.90 -0.07
N PRO A 19 25.81 12.43 0.27
CA PRO A 19 27.01 12.26 -0.54
C PRO A 19 27.51 10.81 -0.59
N ASN A 20 28.17 10.43 -1.68
CA ASN A 20 28.73 9.07 -1.83
C ASN A 20 29.76 8.72 -0.73
N SER A 21 30.46 9.70 -0.16
CA SER A 21 31.43 9.45 0.93
C SER A 21 30.81 8.83 2.18
N TRP A 22 29.50 8.98 2.37
CA TRP A 22 28.76 8.46 3.50
C TRP A 22 27.97 7.20 3.18
N LEU A 23 27.97 6.78 1.91
CA LEU A 23 27.22 5.63 1.43
C LEU A 23 28.16 4.44 1.15
N PRO A 24 27.68 3.19 1.30
CA PRO A 24 28.38 2.01 0.79
C PRO A 24 28.45 2.03 -0.75
N GLU A 25 29.45 1.36 -1.32
CA GLU A 25 29.69 1.34 -2.78
C GLU A 25 28.46 0.88 -3.60
N GLU A 26 27.66 -0.03 -3.04
CA GLU A 26 26.44 -0.56 -3.65
C GLU A 26 25.38 0.52 -3.92
N PHE A 27 25.37 1.59 -3.11
CA PHE A 27 24.43 2.70 -3.20
C PHE A 27 25.01 3.95 -3.86
N HIS A 28 26.27 3.91 -4.32
CA HIS A 28 26.89 5.06 -4.95
C HIS A 28 26.20 5.46 -6.25
N ASN A 29 26.17 6.77 -6.50
CA ASN A 29 25.82 7.30 -7.81
C ASN A 29 27.07 7.92 -8.46
N LYS A 30 27.58 7.26 -9.50
CA LYS A 30 28.81 7.68 -10.22
C LYS A 30 28.63 8.92 -11.11
N VAL A 31 27.39 9.38 -11.32
CA VAL A 31 27.08 10.54 -12.19
C VAL A 31 26.85 11.82 -11.39
N ARG A 32 26.14 11.73 -10.25
CA ARG A 32 25.73 12.92 -9.46
C ARG A 32 26.49 13.09 -8.13
N GLY A 33 27.36 12.15 -7.76
CA GLY A 33 28.16 12.26 -6.52
C GLY A 33 27.41 12.00 -5.21
N GLY A 34 26.10 11.71 -5.28
CA GLY A 34 25.24 11.40 -4.13
C GLY A 34 23.85 10.94 -4.55
N ARG A 35 23.00 10.58 -3.59
CA ARG A 35 21.60 10.16 -3.78
C ARG A 35 20.66 10.80 -2.77
N THR A 36 19.41 11.00 -3.15
CA THR A 36 18.36 11.44 -2.21
C THR A 36 17.93 10.30 -1.29
N LEU A 37 17.42 10.63 -0.10
CA LEU A 37 16.88 9.63 0.82
C LEU A 37 15.75 8.83 0.18
N ALA A 38 14.84 9.48 -0.55
CA ALA A 38 13.76 8.81 -1.26
C ALA A 38 14.26 7.71 -2.22
N HIS A 39 15.39 7.95 -2.89
CA HIS A 39 15.94 6.98 -3.84
C HIS A 39 16.74 5.85 -3.15
N LEU A 40 17.30 6.12 -1.96
CA LEU A 40 17.92 5.10 -1.13
C LEU A 40 16.87 4.16 -0.54
N ASP A 41 15.78 4.71 0.01
CA ASP A 41 14.64 3.94 0.52
C ASP A 41 14.13 2.98 -0.57
N GLN A 42 13.91 3.50 -1.79
CA GLN A 42 13.45 2.66 -2.91
C GLN A 42 14.44 1.53 -3.27
N MET A 43 15.75 1.74 -3.11
CA MET A 43 16.75 0.69 -3.35
C MET A 43 16.76 -0.35 -2.23
N CYS A 44 16.61 0.08 -0.97
CA CYS A 44 16.48 -0.81 0.18
C CYS A 44 15.20 -1.65 0.10
N ASP A 45 14.06 -1.05 -0.28
CA ASP A 45 12.80 -1.77 -0.46
C ASP A 45 12.93 -2.89 -1.52
N LYS A 46 13.67 -2.61 -2.59
CA LYS A 46 13.96 -3.58 -3.66
C LYS A 46 14.92 -4.68 -3.20
N SER A 47 15.95 -4.36 -2.41
CA SER A 47 16.93 -5.33 -1.93
C SER A 47 16.36 -6.25 -0.85
N GLU A 48 15.51 -5.72 0.04
CA GLU A 48 14.89 -6.48 1.13
C GLU A 48 13.71 -7.33 0.68
N GLY A 49 13.23 -7.13 -0.56
CA GLY A 49 12.09 -7.88 -1.09
C GLY A 49 10.81 -7.67 -0.28
N GLN A 50 10.74 -6.61 0.52
CA GLN A 50 9.53 -6.13 1.19
C GLN A 50 8.64 -5.39 0.20
N THR A 51 8.42 -6.00 -0.96
CA THR A 51 7.46 -5.53 -1.94
C THR A 51 6.08 -5.44 -1.28
N GLU A 52 5.26 -4.50 -1.71
CA GLU A 52 3.87 -4.33 -1.25
C GLU A 52 3.12 -5.68 -1.25
N HIS A 53 3.44 -6.56 -2.21
CA HIS A 53 2.94 -7.94 -2.26
C HIS A 53 3.24 -8.78 -1.01
N ARG A 54 4.43 -8.66 -0.41
CA ARG A 54 4.81 -9.39 0.80
C ARG A 54 4.09 -8.84 2.02
N GLN A 55 3.93 -7.51 2.10
CA GLN A 55 3.15 -6.85 3.13
C GLN A 55 1.68 -7.29 3.06
N LEU A 56 1.10 -7.31 1.87
CA LEU A 56 -0.26 -7.83 1.62
C LEU A 56 -0.42 -9.30 2.02
N LYS A 57 0.59 -10.14 1.76
CA LYS A 57 0.56 -11.55 2.20
C LYS A 57 0.60 -11.69 3.71
N ASN A 58 1.42 -10.89 4.40
CA ASN A 58 1.49 -10.89 5.87
C ASN A 58 0.16 -10.45 6.47
N LEU A 59 -0.42 -9.35 5.98
CA LEU A 59 -1.71 -8.85 6.43
C LEU A 59 -2.86 -9.85 6.20
N LYS A 60 -2.84 -10.58 5.07
CA LYS A 60 -3.76 -11.70 4.85
C LYS A 60 -3.57 -12.83 5.86
N ALA A 61 -2.33 -13.19 6.17
CA ALA A 61 -2.02 -14.25 7.14
C ALA A 61 -2.50 -13.88 8.56
N GLU A 62 -2.30 -12.63 8.97
CA GLU A 62 -2.81 -12.09 10.25
C GLU A 62 -4.33 -12.14 10.33
N ASN A 63 -5.03 -11.68 9.27
CA ASN A 63 -6.49 -11.76 9.20
C ASN A 63 -7.00 -13.21 9.30
N ILE A 64 -6.35 -14.16 8.61
CA ILE A 64 -6.72 -15.59 8.67
C ILE A 64 -6.59 -16.14 10.09
N GLU A 65 -5.49 -15.83 10.78
CA GLU A 65 -5.29 -16.29 12.15
C GLU A 65 -6.32 -15.68 13.10
N ASN A 66 -6.63 -14.40 12.96
CA ASN A 66 -7.68 -13.73 13.73
C ASN A 66 -9.04 -14.40 13.53
N TYR A 67 -9.43 -14.68 12.28
CA TYR A 67 -10.69 -15.37 11.98
C TYR A 67 -10.70 -16.80 12.52
N ARG A 68 -9.57 -17.51 12.45
CA ARG A 68 -9.43 -18.85 13.03
C ARG A 68 -9.68 -18.85 14.54
N GLN A 69 -9.17 -17.86 15.26
CA GLN A 69 -9.38 -17.73 16.70
C GLN A 69 -10.82 -17.34 17.05
N GLN A 70 -11.42 -16.40 16.32
CA GLN A 70 -12.83 -16.04 16.48
C GLN A 70 -13.76 -17.24 16.27
N PHE A 71 -13.48 -18.02 15.23
CA PHE A 71 -14.25 -19.21 14.90
C PHE A 71 -14.12 -20.30 15.96
N LYS A 72 -12.92 -20.52 16.50
CA LYS A 72 -12.71 -21.45 17.64
C LYS A 72 -13.49 -21.03 18.88
N ALA A 73 -13.56 -19.73 19.16
CA ALA A 73 -14.20 -19.21 20.37
C ALA A 73 -15.73 -19.24 20.31
N SER A 74 -16.31 -18.91 19.15
CA SER A 74 -17.75 -18.64 19.04
C SER A 74 -18.49 -19.46 17.97
N GLY A 75 -17.78 -20.23 17.14
CA GLY A 75 -18.33 -20.91 15.97
C GLY A 75 -18.76 -19.97 14.84
N LYS A 76 -18.55 -18.66 15.00
CA LYS A 76 -18.79 -17.61 14.02
C LYS A 76 -17.54 -16.74 13.91
N PHE A 77 -17.41 -16.02 12.81
CA PHE A 77 -16.34 -15.05 12.65
C PHE A 77 -16.90 -13.83 11.93
N GLU A 78 -16.43 -12.66 12.32
CA GLU A 78 -16.80 -11.40 11.69
C GLU A 78 -15.63 -10.92 10.83
N HIS A 79 -15.93 -10.33 9.68
CA HIS A 79 -14.91 -9.81 8.78
C HIS A 79 -14.46 -8.42 9.25
N ASN A 80 -13.80 -8.38 10.41
CA ASN A 80 -13.34 -7.18 11.10
C ASN A 80 -11.81 -6.98 11.08
N GLY A 81 -11.10 -7.71 10.21
CA GLY A 81 -9.65 -7.56 10.01
C GLY A 81 -9.29 -6.26 9.27
N HIS A 82 -8.01 -6.12 8.91
CA HIS A 82 -7.55 -5.01 8.06
C HIS A 82 -8.22 -5.11 6.68
N ARG A 83 -9.27 -4.30 6.46
CA ARG A 83 -10.06 -4.26 5.23
C ARG A 83 -9.79 -2.95 4.49
N ASP A 84 -9.50 -3.07 3.21
CA ASP A 84 -9.44 -1.91 2.31
C ASP A 84 -10.85 -1.70 1.73
N GLU A 85 -11.65 -0.88 2.43
CA GLU A 85 -13.04 -0.58 2.05
C GLU A 85 -13.13 0.10 0.69
N LEU A 86 -12.15 0.93 0.34
CA LEU A 86 -12.12 1.63 -0.94
C LEU A 86 -11.88 0.65 -2.10
N GLN A 87 -10.96 -0.29 -1.90
CA GLN A 87 -10.72 -1.35 -2.88
C GLN A 87 -11.94 -2.27 -3.03
N LEU A 88 -12.64 -2.56 -1.93
CA LEU A 88 -13.87 -3.35 -1.99
C LEU A 88 -14.95 -2.62 -2.80
N TYR A 89 -15.20 -1.34 -2.51
CA TYR A 89 -16.18 -0.54 -3.24
C TYR A 89 -15.86 -0.47 -4.74
N ARG A 90 -14.58 -0.30 -5.12
CA ARG A 90 -14.16 -0.33 -6.53
C ARG A 90 -14.47 -1.67 -7.19
N ASN A 91 -14.25 -2.77 -6.49
CA ASN A 91 -14.56 -4.10 -7.00
C ASN A 91 -16.08 -4.30 -7.16
N GLU A 92 -16.88 -3.79 -6.22
CA GLU A 92 -18.35 -3.82 -6.27
C GLU A 92 -18.89 -2.99 -7.44
N GLN A 93 -18.39 -1.77 -7.63
CA GLN A 93 -18.75 -0.94 -8.79
C GLN A 93 -18.36 -1.61 -10.12
N ALA A 94 -17.16 -2.20 -10.20
CA ALA A 94 -16.71 -2.92 -11.39
C ALA A 94 -17.57 -4.17 -11.68
N PHE A 95 -18.06 -4.85 -10.64
CA PHE A 95 -18.99 -5.96 -10.81
C PHE A 95 -20.34 -5.48 -11.35
N CYS A 96 -20.89 -4.41 -10.78
CA CYS A 96 -22.17 -3.84 -11.23
C CYS A 96 -22.08 -3.32 -12.67
N SER A 97 -21.02 -2.58 -13.03
CA SER A 97 -20.84 -2.06 -14.39
C SER A 97 -20.59 -3.13 -15.44
N ALA A 98 -19.98 -4.26 -15.07
CA ALA A 98 -19.79 -5.39 -15.96
C ALA A 98 -21.04 -6.30 -16.07
N CYS A 99 -22.05 -6.09 -15.24
CA CYS A 99 -23.26 -6.91 -15.22
C CYS A 99 -24.29 -6.38 -16.23
N PRO A 100 -24.59 -7.12 -17.33
CA PRO A 100 -25.48 -6.61 -18.40
C PRO A 100 -26.94 -6.42 -17.98
N SER A 101 -27.31 -6.87 -16.78
CA SER A 101 -28.66 -6.77 -16.20
C SER A 101 -28.81 -5.61 -15.21
N ILE A 102 -27.73 -4.89 -14.94
CA ILE A 102 -27.70 -3.72 -14.06
C ILE A 102 -27.33 -2.53 -14.95
N ASP A 103 -28.33 -1.79 -15.44
CA ASP A 103 -28.12 -0.46 -16.05
C ASP A 103 -27.80 0.48 -14.88
N ILE A 104 -26.50 0.70 -14.64
CA ILE A 104 -26.03 1.83 -13.84
C ILE A 104 -25.16 2.66 -14.76
N ASP A 105 -25.71 3.80 -15.15
CA ASP A 105 -25.11 4.80 -16.02
C ASP A 105 -24.02 5.55 -15.25
N GLU A 106 -23.05 6.13 -15.97
CA GLU A 106 -22.02 6.99 -15.35
C GLU A 106 -22.64 8.25 -14.71
N ASP A 107 -23.82 8.68 -15.21
CA ASP A 107 -24.61 9.79 -14.69
C ASP A 107 -25.30 9.47 -13.35
N ASP A 108 -25.74 8.23 -13.12
CA ASP A 108 -26.39 7.78 -11.87
C ASP A 108 -25.42 7.81 -10.67
N LEU A 109 -24.12 7.70 -10.92
CA LEU A 109 -23.07 7.73 -9.90
C LEU A 109 -22.62 9.16 -9.53
N MET A 110 -22.95 10.15 -10.35
CA MET A 110 -22.53 11.55 -10.21
C MET A 110 -23.57 12.43 -9.49
N GLU A 111 -24.73 11.88 -9.14
CA GLU A 111 -25.87 12.62 -8.57
C GLU A 111 -25.91 12.76 -7.03
N ASN A 112 -24.82 12.48 -6.30
CA ASN A 112 -24.75 12.69 -4.83
C ASN A 112 -23.77 13.79 -4.41
#